data_AF-A0A8J9RXF5-F1
#
_entry.id   AF-A0A8J9RXF5-F1
#
_cell.length_a   1.000
_cell.length_b   1.000
_cell.length_c   1.000
_cell.angle_alpha   90.00
_cell.angle_beta   90.00
_cell.angle_gamma   90.00
#
_symmetry.space_group_name_H-M   'P 1'
#
loop_
_entity.id
_entity.type
_entity.pdbx_description
1 polymer ?
#
loop_
_entity_poly.entity_id
_entity_poly.type
_entity_poly.pdbx_seq_one_letter_code
_entity_poly.pdbx_strand_id
1 'polypeptide(L)'
;YECEICGGESYRGRRNFELHFADQKHALGMKSLGIPNTKHFHGVTKIDDARDLWKSLQGKLEKEQFDGSREEEYEDSHGNVMSRKTYEDLGRQGLL
;
A
#
# COMPACT_ATOMS: atom_id res chain seq x y z
N TYR A 1 9.91 -9.68 25.12
CA TYR A 1 9.16 -9.20 23.96
C TYR A 1 8.94 -10.39 23.06
N GLU A 2 7.69 -10.75 22.85
CA GLU A 2 7.29 -11.98 22.15
C GLU A 2 6.75 -11.64 20.75
N CYS A 3 7.13 -12.44 19.75
CA CYS A 3 6.73 -12.25 18.37
C CYS A 3 6.06 -13.50 17.82
N GLU A 4 4.75 -13.45 17.60
CA GLU A 4 3.96 -14.56 17.07
C GLU A 4 4.29 -14.84 15.60
N ILE A 5 4.62 -13.80 14.83
CA ILE A 5 5.04 -13.92 13.43
C ILE A 5 6.35 -14.72 13.29
N CYS A 6 7.22 -14.67 14.30
CA CYS A 6 8.45 -15.47 14.38
C CYS A 6 8.23 -16.87 15.00
N GLY A 7 6.98 -17.34 15.14
CA GLY A 7 6.68 -18.64 15.76
C GLY A 7 6.70 -18.62 17.29
N GLY A 8 6.43 -17.47 17.92
CA GLY A 8 6.38 -17.33 19.38
C GLY A 8 7.74 -17.12 20.03
N GLU A 9 8.76 -16.72 19.25
CA GLU A 9 10.10 -16.47 19.76
C GLU A 9 10.11 -15.28 20.73
N SER A 10 10.80 -15.45 21.85
CA SER A 10 10.90 -14.46 22.91
C SER A 10 12.26 -13.75 22.87
N TYR A 11 12.25 -12.46 22.52
CA TYR A 11 13.43 -11.60 22.49
C TYR A 11 13.67 -10.93 23.84
N ARG A 12 14.92 -11.02 24.31
CA ARG A 12 15.41 -10.38 25.55
C ARG A 12 15.93 -8.98 25.24
N GLY A 13 15.32 -7.97 25.88
CA GLY A 13 15.71 -6.56 25.75
C GLY A 13 15.16 -5.86 24.50
N ARG A 14 15.01 -4.53 24.58
CA ARG A 14 14.42 -3.70 23.52
C ARG A 14 15.27 -3.69 22.24
N ARG A 15 16.59 -3.51 22.38
CA ARG A 15 17.51 -3.47 21.23
C ARG A 15 17.44 -4.74 20.37
N ASN A 16 17.43 -5.91 21.00
CA ASN A 16 17.34 -7.17 20.26
C ASN A 16 15.97 -7.34 19.60
N PHE A 17 14.92 -6.85 20.26
CA PHE A 17 13.58 -6.77 19.70
C PHE A 17 13.44 -5.72 18.58
N GLU A 18 14.29 -4.71 18.48
CA GLU A 18 14.24 -3.84 17.29
C GLU A 18 14.97 -4.47 16.11
N LEU A 19 16.06 -5.19 16.39
CA LEU A 19 16.84 -5.89 15.36
C LEU A 19 16.07 -7.05 14.73
N HIS A 20 15.19 -7.73 15.46
CA HIS A 20 14.47 -8.89 14.92
C HIS A 20 13.56 -8.55 13.72
N PHE A 21 13.05 -7.32 13.60
CA PHE A 21 12.22 -6.91 12.46
C PHE A 21 12.99 -6.94 11.13
N ALA A 22 14.30 -6.72 11.18
CA ALA A 22 15.20 -6.82 10.04
C ALA A 22 15.77 -8.23 9.84
N ASP A 23 15.49 -9.17 10.75
CA ASP A 23 16.01 -10.53 10.68
C ASP A 23 15.29 -11.34 9.60
N GLN A 24 16.00 -12.31 9.00
CA GLN A 24 15.43 -13.16 7.97
C GLN A 24 14.27 -14.01 8.47
N LYS A 25 14.26 -14.41 9.75
CA LYS A 25 13.12 -15.15 10.33
C LYS A 25 11.83 -14.36 10.23
N HIS A 26 11.87 -13.09 10.65
CA HIS A 26 10.69 -12.23 10.63
C HIS A 26 10.26 -11.92 9.19
N ALA A 27 11.23 -11.63 8.31
CA ALA A 27 10.97 -11.42 6.88
C ALA A 27 10.31 -12.64 6.22
N LEU A 28 10.74 -13.85 6.56
CA LEU A 28 10.16 -15.09 6.06
C LEU A 28 8.74 -15.31 6.61
N GLY A 29 8.52 -15.07 7.91
CA GLY A 29 7.19 -15.14 8.53
C GLY A 29 6.20 -14.18 7.87
N MET A 30 6.61 -12.94 7.64
CA MET A 30 5.82 -11.94 6.89
C MET A 30 5.55 -12.38 5.44
N LYS A 31 6.56 -12.93 4.76
CA LYS A 31 6.42 -13.46 3.40
C LYS A 31 5.43 -14.62 3.32
N SER A 32 5.41 -15.52 4.30
CA SER A 32 4.43 -16.62 4.39
C SER A 32 3.00 -16.11 4.59
N LEU A 33 2.82 -14.92 5.16
CA LEU A 33 1.53 -14.24 5.27
C LEU A 33 1.15 -13.44 4.01
N GLY A 34 2.04 -13.34 3.02
CA GLY A 34 1.86 -12.53 1.82
C GLY A 34 2.04 -11.03 2.05
N ILE A 35 2.66 -10.63 3.18
CA ILE A 35 2.85 -9.23 3.55
C ILE A 35 4.32 -8.85 3.33
N PRO A 36 4.62 -7.74 2.63
CA PRO A 36 6.00 -7.29 2.45
C PRO A 36 6.58 -6.75 3.76
N ASN A 37 7.79 -7.18 4.12
CA ASN A 37 8.50 -6.70 5.31
C ASN A 37 9.05 -5.27 5.10
N THR A 38 8.16 -4.27 5.21
CA THR A 38 8.48 -2.85 5.11
C THR A 38 8.50 -2.20 6.49
N LYS A 39 9.11 -1.00 6.60
CA LYS A 39 9.17 -0.25 7.85
C LYS A 39 7.80 0.05 8.48
N HIS A 40 6.73 0.03 7.68
CA HIS A 40 5.36 0.23 8.17
C HIS A 40 4.90 -0.85 9.15
N PHE A 41 5.52 -2.04 9.11
CA PHE A 41 5.20 -3.17 9.99
C PHE A 41 6.13 -3.29 11.20
N HIS A 42 7.04 -2.31 11.41
CA HIS A 42 7.87 -2.30 12.61
C HIS A 42 6.99 -2.12 13.86
N GLY A 43 7.15 -3.02 14.83
CA GLY A 43 6.35 -3.05 16.06
C GLY A 43 5.19 -4.04 16.01
N VAL A 44 4.86 -4.58 14.84
CA VAL A 44 3.78 -5.57 14.71
C VAL A 44 4.31 -6.97 15.06
N THR A 45 3.78 -7.55 16.13
CA THR A 45 4.18 -8.89 16.59
C THR A 45 3.11 -9.95 16.40
N LYS A 46 1.84 -9.54 16.31
CA LYS A 46 0.68 -10.42 16.16
C LYS A 46 0.33 -10.62 14.70
N ILE A 47 -0.06 -11.84 14.35
CA ILE A 47 -0.45 -12.19 12.97
C ILE A 47 -1.73 -11.47 12.56
N ASP A 48 -2.69 -11.36 13.47
CA ASP A 48 -3.98 -10.72 13.21
C ASP A 48 -3.82 -9.23 12.89
N ASP A 49 -3.03 -8.54 13.71
CA ASP A 49 -2.72 -7.12 13.57
C ASP A 49 -1.97 -6.82 12.25
N ALA A 50 -1.01 -7.69 11.88
CA ALA A 50 -0.32 -7.58 10.59
C ALA A 50 -1.29 -7.67 9.40
N ARG A 51 -2.28 -8.57 9.46
CA ARG A 51 -3.28 -8.73 8.40
C ARG A 51 -4.24 -7.54 8.31
N ASP A 52 -4.68 -7.02 9.45
CA ASP A 52 -5.56 -5.85 9.48
C ASP A 52 -4.85 -4.60 8.92
N LEU A 53 -3.61 -4.38 9.37
CA LEU A 53 -2.78 -3.29 8.88
C LEU A 53 -2.52 -3.41 7.38
N TRP A 54 -2.24 -4.63 6.88
CA TRP A 54 -2.04 -4.87 5.45
C TRP A 54 -3.29 -4.58 4.64
N LYS A 55 -4.48 -5.00 5.08
CA LYS A 55 -5.75 -4.69 4.40
C LYS A 55 -6.00 -3.18 4.34
N SER A 56 -5.76 -2.46 5.44
CA SER A 56 -5.89 -1.00 5.50
C SER A 56 -4.91 -0.31 4.54
N LEU A 57 -3.66 -0.80 4.48
CA LEU A 57 -2.64 -0.26 3.59
C LEU A 57 -2.94 -0.55 2.11
N GLN A 58 -3.43 -1.75 1.78
CA GLN A 58 -3.85 -2.10 0.43
C GLN A 58 -4.98 -1.19 -0.05
N GLY A 59 -5.99 -0.95 0.78
CA GLY A 59 -7.08 -0.03 0.42
C GLY A 59 -6.62 1.43 0.22
N LYS A 60 -5.54 1.85 0.89
CA LYS A 60 -4.92 3.17 0.64
C LYS A 60 -4.10 3.16 -0.66
N LEU A 61 -3.30 2.12 -0.87
CA LEU A 61 -2.48 1.98 -2.07
C LEU A 61 -3.33 1.85 -3.34
N GLU A 62 -4.45 1.12 -3.28
CA GLU A 62 -5.40 1.02 -4.40
C GLU A 62 -6.04 2.39 -4.69
N LYS A 63 -6.38 3.16 -3.66
CA LYS A 63 -6.86 4.54 -3.84
C LYS A 63 -5.80 5.46 -4.44
N GLU A 64 -4.55 5.35 -3.99
CA GLU A 64 -3.44 6.15 -4.51
C GLU A 64 -3.00 5.71 -5.93
N GLN A 65 -3.05 4.41 -6.25
CA GLN A 65 -2.79 3.90 -7.60
C GLN A 65 -3.91 4.25 -8.59
N PHE A 66 -5.12 4.49 -8.10
CA PHE A 66 -6.26 4.83 -8.95
C PHE A 66 -6.28 6.31 -9.39
N ASP A 67 -5.24 7.09 -9.08
CA ASP A 67 -5.25 8.54 -9.27
C ASP A 67 -4.01 9.09 -10.01
N GLY A 68 -3.72 8.53 -11.18
CA GLY A 68 -2.71 9.09 -12.10
C GLY A 68 -3.20 9.30 -13.54
N SER A 69 -4.38 8.79 -13.88
CA SER A 69 -4.96 8.94 -15.22
C SER A 69 -6.35 9.59 -15.21
N ARG A 70 -6.87 9.98 -14.04
CA ARG A 70 -8.27 10.40 -13.86
C ARG A 70 -8.47 11.86 -13.47
N GLU A 71 -7.42 12.61 -13.17
CA GLU A 71 -7.50 14.04 -12.83
C GLU A 71 -6.65 14.92 -13.78
N GLU A 72 -6.54 14.55 -15.06
CA GLU A 72 -6.16 15.54 -16.07
C GLU A 72 -7.43 16.09 -16.71
N GLU A 73 -7.95 17.14 -16.08
CA GLU A 73 -9.07 17.95 -16.53
C GLU A 73 -8.61 18.80 -17.72
N TYR A 74 -9.10 18.48 -18.93
CA TYR A 74 -8.87 19.32 -20.11
C TYR A 74 -10.01 20.32 -20.24
N GLU A 75 -9.66 21.60 -20.29
CA GLU A 75 -10.59 22.70 -20.52
C GLU A 75 -10.66 22.97 -22.04
N ASP A 76 -11.86 22.84 -22.62
CA ASP A 76 -12.09 23.28 -24.00
C ASP A 76 -12.07 24.83 -24.09
N SER A 77 -11.90 25.36 -25.29
CA SER A 77 -12.00 26.78 -25.66
C SER A 77 -13.27 27.51 -25.19
N HIS A 78 -14.29 26.77 -24.74
CA HIS A 78 -15.55 27.28 -24.15
C HIS A 78 -15.61 27.22 -22.61
N GLY A 79 -14.54 26.80 -21.92
CA GLY A 79 -14.48 26.75 -20.44
C GLY A 79 -15.17 25.53 -19.80
N ASN A 80 -15.44 24.48 -20.58
CA ASN A 80 -16.01 23.24 -20.07
C ASN A 80 -14.90 22.26 -19.70
N VAL A 81 -14.96 21.74 -18.47
CA VAL A 81 -14.00 20.77 -17.95
C VAL A 81 -14.42 19.35 -18.35
N MET A 82 -13.58 18.66 -19.13
CA MET A 82 -13.87 17.31 -19.61
C MET A 82 -12.70 16.35 -19.37
N SER A 83 -13.02 15.08 -19.12
CA SER A 83 -12.00 14.03 -19.00
C SER A 83 -11.36 13.74 -20.37
N ARG A 84 -10.05 13.43 -20.39
CA ARG A 84 -9.27 13.15 -21.62
C ARG A 84 -9.99 12.24 -22.62
N LYS A 85 -10.64 11.18 -22.12
CA LYS A 85 -11.37 10.22 -22.95
C LYS A 85 -12.55 10.85 -23.69
N THR A 86 -13.23 11.80 -23.05
CA THR A 86 -14.37 12.51 -23.65
C THR A 86 -13.87 13.53 -24.66
N TYR A 87 -12.77 14.23 -24.37
CA TYR A 87 -12.12 15.15 -25.30
C TYR A 87 -11.63 14.45 -26.58
N GLU A 88 -10.92 13.32 -26.45
CA GLU A 88 -10.46 12.55 -27.61
C GLU A 88 -11.61 11.96 -28.43
N ASP A 89 -12.71 11.56 -27.78
CA ASP A 89 -13.90 11.04 -28.44
C ASP A 89 -14.67 12.15 -29.19
N LEU A 90 -14.83 13.32 -28.58
CA LEU A 90 -15.39 14.53 -29.21
C LEU A 90 -14.55 14.99 -30.42
N GLY A 91 -13.23 14.97 -30.30
CA GLY A 91 -12.31 15.34 -31.39
C GLY A 91 -12.36 14.35 -32.56
N ARG A 92 -12.51 13.05 -32.27
CA ARG A 92 -12.72 12.02 -33.31
C ARG A 92 -14.08 12.11 -33.99
N GLN A 93 -15.09 12.60 -33.27
CA GLN A 93 -16.42 12.87 -33.81
C GLN A 93 -16.52 14.23 -34.53
N GLY A 94 -15.46 15.05 -34.50
CA GLY A 94 -15.42 16.37 -35.16
C GLY A 94 -16.27 17.43 -34.46
N LEU A 95 -16.47 17.29 -33.15
CA LEU A 95 -17.31 18.16 -32.30
C LEU A 95 -16.48 19.14 -31.43
N LEU A 96 -15.20 19.30 -31.78
CA LEU A 96 -14.21 20.24 -31.20
C LEU A 96 -13.65 21.14 -32.30
#